data_AF-A0A4Q5HFY9-F1
#
_entry.id   AF-A0A4Q5HFY9-F1
#
_cell.length_a   1.000
_cell.length_b   1.000
_cell.length_c   1.000
_cell.angle_alpha   90.00
_cell.angle_beta   90.00
_cell.angle_gamma   90.00
#
_symmetry.space_group_name_H-M   'P 1'
#
loop_
_entity.id
_entity.type
_entity.pdbx_description
1 polymer ?
#
loop_
_entity_poly.entity_id
_entity_poly.type
_entity_poly.pdbx_seq_one_letter_code
_entity_poly.pdbx_strand_id
1 'polypeptide(L)'
;SRVDGTWHCFWNLTPDGEAMAYVSSVDLIKWKPQHFFMASEKGKYAVENCNEPIRKTVWIGDKQVTGWALKVAYKQIIAMNRYGDHRAYRQTLRGERTAQDGSRFAGLKPVTARIKVEEENTKPISEHLIGVFFEDLNYAADGGLYAELIQNRDFEYSPKDGNKDKDWNSMYAWSVQGNNAIFTIGTDHPIHANNPHYAILNIQEPGASLVNEGYGGIVVRKGEKYDFSMFSKIMNGKKGGKTVIRLMSKDGKELARTTLSVSSRDWRKQTAVLKAVADADSALLAISPQVEGEYALDMISLFPQKTFKGHKNGLRADLAQAIADIHPRFVRFPGGCLAHGDGVDNIYNWKETIGPLEARKSAPNIWRYHQTRGLGYFEYFQFCEDIGAEPLPVVAAGVPCQNSGIGGPSHHSTDIITSNGQQGGIPMEEMGQY
;
A
#
# COMPACT_ATOMS: atom_id res chain seq x y z
N SER A 1 -9.44 15.24 40.65
CA SER A 1 -9.93 16.33 41.48
C SER A 1 -10.01 15.88 42.94
N ARG A 2 -10.03 16.82 43.91
CA ARG A 2 -10.36 16.48 45.31
C ARG A 2 -11.85 16.13 45.49
N VAL A 3 -12.68 16.41 44.48
CA VAL A 3 -14.13 16.15 44.48
C VAL A 3 -14.43 14.67 44.26
N ASP A 4 -13.77 14.04 43.28
CA ASP A 4 -14.08 12.68 42.84
C ASP A 4 -12.91 11.69 43.03
N GLY A 5 -11.76 12.16 43.49
CA GLY A 5 -10.55 11.34 43.66
C GLY A 5 -9.86 10.95 42.34
N THR A 6 -10.27 11.54 41.22
CA THR A 6 -9.75 11.21 39.89
C THR A 6 -8.43 11.93 39.59
N TRP A 7 -7.52 11.26 38.90
CA TRP A 7 -6.33 11.85 38.30
C TRP A 7 -6.65 12.32 36.90
N HIS A 8 -6.22 13.53 36.56
CA HIS A 8 -6.44 14.15 35.26
C HIS A 8 -5.07 14.47 34.67
N CYS A 9 -4.86 14.08 33.42
CA CYS A 9 -3.64 14.35 32.69
C CYS A 9 -3.99 15.13 31.43
N PHE A 10 -3.30 16.25 31.23
CA PHE A 10 -3.42 17.10 30.05
C PHE A 10 -2.04 17.28 29.44
N TRP A 11 -1.95 17.23 28.12
CA TRP A 11 -0.72 17.55 27.39
C TRP A 11 -1.04 18.19 26.05
N ASN A 12 -0.11 19.00 25.57
CA ASN A 12 -0.20 19.57 24.23
C ASN A 12 0.12 18.48 23.21
N LEU A 13 -0.67 18.40 22.15
CA LEU A 13 -0.43 17.53 21.00
C LEU A 13 0.51 18.17 19.99
N THR A 14 0.51 19.50 19.95
CA THR A 14 1.32 20.30 19.03
C THR A 14 2.33 21.16 19.80
N PRO A 15 3.48 21.50 19.21
CA PRO A 15 4.49 22.34 19.87
C PRO A 15 3.99 23.73 20.29
N ASP A 16 3.08 24.31 19.50
CA ASP A 16 2.41 25.59 19.76
C ASP A 16 1.27 25.51 20.79
N GLY A 17 0.81 24.30 21.11
CA GLY A 17 -0.29 24.06 22.04
C GLY A 17 -1.68 24.36 21.47
N GLU A 18 -1.85 24.46 20.15
CA GLU A 18 -3.17 24.64 19.51
C GLU A 18 -4.14 23.49 19.80
N ALA A 19 -3.62 22.27 19.94
CA ALA A 19 -4.40 21.09 20.27
C ALA A 19 -3.89 20.40 21.53
N MET A 20 -4.84 19.81 22.26
CA MET A 20 -4.59 19.18 23.55
C MET A 20 -5.22 17.80 23.62
N ALA A 21 -4.66 16.99 24.50
CA ALA A 21 -5.24 15.72 24.89
C ALA A 21 -5.53 15.70 26.38
N TYR A 22 -6.55 14.93 26.73
CA TYR A 22 -7.02 14.71 28.08
C TYR A 22 -7.24 13.22 28.33
N VAL A 23 -6.80 12.75 29.48
CA VAL A 23 -7.17 11.45 29.99
C VAL A 23 -7.35 11.48 31.49
N SER A 24 -8.14 10.56 32.02
CA SER A 24 -8.35 10.42 33.45
C SER A 24 -8.17 8.99 33.95
N SER A 25 -7.85 8.86 35.23
CA SER A 25 -7.69 7.58 35.92
C SER A 25 -8.06 7.71 37.38
N VAL A 26 -8.66 6.68 37.98
CA VAL A 26 -8.95 6.67 39.42
C VAL A 26 -7.77 6.18 40.26
N ASP A 27 -6.77 5.54 39.63
CA ASP A 27 -5.70 4.81 40.32
C ASP A 27 -4.33 4.92 39.63
N LEU A 28 -4.15 5.80 38.64
CA LEU A 28 -2.93 5.93 37.84
C LEU A 28 -2.50 4.63 37.10
N ILE A 29 -3.32 3.58 37.13
CA ILE A 29 -3.05 2.26 36.54
C ILE A 29 -4.01 2.02 35.38
N LYS A 30 -5.32 2.20 35.61
CA LYS A 30 -6.39 2.08 34.62
C LYS A 30 -6.76 3.47 34.14
N TRP A 31 -6.44 3.75 32.89
CA TRP A 31 -6.77 5.01 32.24
C TRP A 31 -8.01 4.85 31.38
N LYS A 32 -8.88 5.88 31.37
CA LYS A 32 -9.97 5.99 30.41
C LYS A 32 -9.42 6.21 28.98
N PRO A 33 -10.24 6.08 27.93
CA PRO A 33 -9.85 6.53 26.60
C PRO A 33 -9.38 7.98 26.60
N GLN A 34 -8.43 8.29 25.73
CA GLN A 34 -7.94 9.65 25.54
C GLN A 34 -8.97 10.46 24.76
N HIS A 35 -9.10 11.73 25.12
CA HIS A 35 -9.89 12.72 24.38
C HIS A 35 -8.94 13.72 23.76
N PHE A 36 -9.10 13.99 22.47
CA PHE A 36 -8.32 14.99 21.72
C PHE A 36 -9.24 16.14 21.33
N PHE A 37 -8.80 17.37 21.51
CA PHE A 37 -9.63 18.57 21.32
C PHE A 37 -8.77 19.81 21.07
N MET A 38 -9.37 20.85 20.51
CA MET A 38 -8.69 22.14 20.32
C MET A 38 -8.51 22.85 21.67
N ALA A 39 -7.40 23.56 21.87
CA ALA A 39 -7.12 24.22 23.15
C ALA A 39 -8.19 25.24 23.57
N SER A 40 -8.89 25.84 22.60
CA SER A 40 -10.07 26.70 22.82
C SER A 40 -11.21 25.98 23.54
N GLU A 41 -11.29 24.65 23.44
CA GLU A 41 -12.31 23.82 24.05
C GLU A 41 -11.92 23.27 25.43
N LYS A 42 -10.74 23.63 25.95
CA LYS A 42 -10.23 23.14 27.24
C LYS A 42 -11.21 23.32 28.39
N GLY A 43 -12.05 24.36 28.34
CA GLY A 43 -13.11 24.60 29.33
C GLY A 43 -14.09 23.43 29.49
N LYS A 44 -14.34 22.63 28.43
CA LYS A 44 -15.19 21.42 28.49
C LYS A 44 -14.65 20.34 29.43
N TYR A 45 -13.35 20.39 29.70
CA TYR A 45 -12.63 19.44 30.56
C TYR A 45 -12.08 20.11 31.82
N ALA A 46 -12.66 21.25 32.23
CA ALA A 46 -12.22 21.96 33.43
C ALA A 46 -12.23 21.03 34.66
N VAL A 47 -11.14 21.08 35.44
CA VAL A 47 -10.99 20.29 36.66
C VAL A 47 -10.92 21.25 37.85
N GLU A 48 -12.01 21.33 38.59
CA GLU A 48 -12.07 22.16 39.79
C GLU A 48 -11.44 21.46 41.00
N ASN A 49 -10.95 22.26 41.95
CA ASN A 49 -10.44 21.79 43.23
C ASN A 49 -9.42 20.66 43.11
N CYS A 50 -8.44 20.80 42.22
CA CYS A 50 -7.37 19.83 42.02
C CYS A 50 -6.09 20.20 42.79
N ASN A 51 -5.27 19.19 43.05
CA ASN A 51 -3.89 19.43 43.45
C ASN A 51 -3.08 19.65 42.17
N GLU A 52 -2.50 20.82 42.01
CA GLU A 52 -1.65 21.12 40.86
C GLU A 52 -0.26 20.52 41.06
N PRO A 53 0.35 19.95 40.00
CA PRO A 53 1.72 19.48 40.07
C PRO A 53 2.68 20.67 40.17
N ILE A 54 3.78 20.48 40.89
CA ILE A 54 4.85 21.48 40.99
C ILE A 54 6.02 21.07 40.11
N ARG A 55 6.66 22.06 39.48
CA ARG A 55 7.91 21.80 38.75
C ARG A 55 9.01 21.46 39.75
N LYS A 56 9.67 20.33 39.57
CA LYS A 56 10.70 19.84 40.50
C LYS A 56 11.82 19.16 39.74
N THR A 57 13.04 19.38 40.22
CA THR A 57 14.23 18.66 39.79
C THR A 57 14.60 17.63 40.84
N VAL A 58 14.75 16.38 40.44
CA VAL A 58 15.08 15.25 41.32
C VAL A 58 16.20 14.42 40.70
N TRP A 59 16.91 13.68 41.54
CA TRP A 59 17.89 12.68 41.09
C TRP A 59 17.20 11.32 40.97
N ILE A 60 17.35 10.66 39.82
CA ILE A 60 16.91 9.29 39.56
C ILE A 60 18.15 8.51 39.14
N GLY A 61 18.71 7.73 40.07
CA GLY A 61 20.03 7.12 39.88
C GLY A 61 21.11 8.19 39.75
N ASP A 62 21.90 8.12 38.69
CA ASP A 62 22.96 9.07 38.33
C ASP A 62 22.47 10.25 37.47
N LYS A 63 21.17 10.29 37.11
CA LYS A 63 20.60 11.32 36.25
C LYS A 63 19.76 12.32 37.04
N GLN A 64 20.01 13.60 36.78
CA GLN A 64 19.14 14.67 37.22
C GLN A 64 17.99 14.84 36.23
N VAL A 65 16.75 14.76 36.70
CA VAL A 65 15.54 14.89 35.88
C VAL A 65 14.71 16.07 36.39
N THR A 66 14.36 16.99 35.50
CA THR A 66 13.45 18.09 35.78
C THR A 66 12.09 17.80 35.15
N GLY A 67 11.02 17.83 35.94
CA GLY A 67 9.67 17.53 35.46
C GLY A 67 8.58 18.05 36.41
N TRP A 68 7.37 17.55 36.22
CA TRP A 68 6.20 17.85 37.04
C TRP A 68 6.04 16.79 38.13
N ALA A 69 5.90 17.21 39.39
CA ALA A 69 5.77 16.32 40.54
C ALA A 69 4.46 16.57 41.28
N LEU A 70 3.75 15.50 41.61
CA LEU A 70 2.52 15.55 42.40
C LEU A 70 2.62 14.56 43.57
N LYS A 71 2.18 14.99 44.76
CA LYS A 71 2.19 14.13 45.95
C LYS A 71 1.05 13.12 45.86
N VAL A 72 1.39 11.84 46.01
CA VAL A 72 0.43 10.72 46.01
C VAL A 72 0.47 9.99 47.35
N ALA A 73 -0.62 9.28 47.69
CA ALA A 73 -0.61 8.40 48.85
C ALA A 73 0.36 7.23 48.61
N TYR A 74 1.13 6.82 49.64
CA TYR A 74 2.13 5.76 49.50
C TYR A 74 1.51 4.42 49.04
N LYS A 75 0.28 4.12 49.46
CA LYS A 75 -0.49 2.95 48.97
C LYS A 75 -0.63 2.93 47.44
N GLN A 76 -0.71 4.11 46.81
CA GLN A 76 -0.80 4.24 45.35
C GLN A 76 0.53 3.85 44.69
N ILE A 77 1.66 4.26 45.26
CA ILE A 77 3.00 3.87 44.79
C ILE A 77 3.17 2.35 44.88
N ILE A 78 2.77 1.73 46.00
CA ILE A 78 2.82 0.27 46.15
C ILE A 78 1.98 -0.40 45.06
N ALA A 79 0.77 0.08 44.80
CA ALA A 79 -0.11 -0.48 43.77
C ALA A 79 0.50 -0.33 42.36
N MET A 80 1.07 0.83 42.03
CA MET A 80 1.73 1.09 40.75
C MET A 80 2.97 0.19 40.57
N ASN A 81 3.80 0.02 41.59
CA ASN A 81 4.96 -0.88 41.54
C ASN A 81 4.52 -2.33 41.31
N ARG A 82 3.53 -2.82 42.08
CA ARG A 82 2.96 -4.17 41.87
C ARG A 82 2.41 -4.35 40.46
N TYR A 83 1.74 -3.33 39.93
CA TYR A 83 1.25 -3.37 38.55
C TYR A 83 2.40 -3.39 37.53
N GLY A 84 3.46 -2.63 37.77
CA GLY A 84 4.70 -2.62 36.99
C GLY A 84 5.37 -4.00 36.98
N ASP A 85 5.58 -4.60 38.16
CA ASP A 85 6.16 -5.93 38.31
C ASP A 85 5.31 -6.99 37.61
N HIS A 86 3.99 -6.94 37.80
CA HIS A 86 3.05 -7.82 37.10
C HIS A 86 3.10 -7.64 35.58
N ARG A 87 3.17 -6.40 35.07
CA ARG A 87 3.32 -6.11 33.64
C ARG A 87 4.66 -6.63 33.10
N ALA A 88 5.75 -6.45 33.84
CA ALA A 88 7.07 -6.96 33.49
C ALA A 88 7.06 -8.49 33.39
N TYR A 89 6.49 -9.19 34.39
CA TYR A 89 6.29 -10.63 34.36
C TYR A 89 5.41 -11.08 33.18
N ARG A 90 4.29 -10.41 32.92
CA ARG A 90 3.48 -10.74 31.73
C ARG A 90 4.23 -10.49 30.43
N GLN A 91 5.10 -9.49 30.38
CA GLN A 91 5.92 -9.22 29.23
C GLN A 91 7.01 -10.28 29.04
N THR A 92 7.58 -10.84 30.12
CA THR A 92 8.49 -11.97 29.98
C THR A 92 7.78 -13.19 29.41
N LEU A 93 6.55 -13.48 29.84
CA LEU A 93 5.72 -14.56 29.28
C LEU A 93 5.34 -14.31 27.81
N ARG A 94 4.94 -13.09 27.46
CA ARG A 94 4.53 -12.73 26.08
C ARG A 94 5.71 -12.59 25.13
N GLY A 95 6.89 -12.29 25.66
CA GLY A 95 8.14 -12.16 24.92
C GLY A 95 8.90 -13.48 24.76
N GLU A 96 8.26 -14.60 25.12
CA GLU A 96 8.80 -15.93 24.96
C GLU A 96 9.06 -16.24 23.48
N ARG A 97 10.27 -16.74 23.20
CA ARG A 97 10.72 -17.11 21.86
C ARG A 97 11.33 -18.50 21.91
N THR A 98 11.21 -19.25 20.81
CA THR A 98 11.81 -20.59 20.67
C THR A 98 13.31 -20.61 20.94
N ALA A 99 14.02 -19.50 20.68
CA ALA A 99 15.44 -19.34 21.02
C ALA A 99 15.75 -19.46 22.52
N GLN A 100 14.75 -19.30 23.40
CA GLN A 100 14.90 -19.42 24.85
C GLN A 100 14.58 -20.84 25.36
N ASP A 101 14.07 -21.71 24.50
CA ASP A 101 13.56 -23.03 24.91
C ASP A 101 14.66 -23.88 25.56
N GLY A 102 15.90 -23.81 25.06
CA GLY A 102 17.03 -24.55 25.61
C GLY A 102 17.36 -24.21 27.07
N SER A 103 17.11 -22.98 27.52
CA SER A 103 17.28 -22.58 28.92
C SER A 103 16.00 -22.74 29.74
N ARG A 104 14.85 -22.39 29.15
CA ARG A 104 13.53 -22.46 29.82
C ARG A 104 13.08 -23.88 30.11
N PHE A 105 13.45 -24.80 29.23
CA PHE A 105 13.07 -26.21 29.31
C PHE A 105 14.26 -27.11 29.67
N ALA A 106 15.38 -26.51 30.11
CA ALA A 106 16.53 -27.24 30.61
C ALA A 106 16.12 -28.17 31.76
N GLY A 107 16.42 -29.47 31.62
CA GLY A 107 16.10 -30.46 32.63
C GLY A 107 14.62 -30.86 32.72
N LEU A 108 13.77 -30.49 31.74
CA LEU A 108 12.46 -31.12 31.61
C LEU A 108 12.64 -32.62 31.43
N LYS A 109 11.99 -33.39 32.30
CA LYS A 109 11.93 -34.84 32.15
C LYS A 109 10.98 -35.17 31.00
N PRO A 110 11.24 -36.23 30.23
CA PRO A 110 10.28 -36.74 29.27
C PRO A 110 8.93 -36.99 29.96
N VAL A 111 7.86 -36.46 29.37
CA VAL A 111 6.48 -36.75 29.81
C VAL A 111 5.92 -37.81 28.89
N THR A 112 5.42 -38.90 29.46
CA THR A 112 4.61 -39.87 28.71
C THR A 112 3.17 -39.38 28.75
N ALA A 113 2.68 -38.87 27.62
CA ALA A 113 1.27 -38.59 27.43
C ALA A 113 0.60 -39.76 26.70
N ARG A 114 -0.62 -40.13 27.13
CA ARG A 114 -1.50 -41.02 26.37
C ARG A 114 -2.60 -40.16 25.76
N ILE A 115 -2.61 -40.06 24.43
CA ILE A 115 -3.70 -39.41 23.70
C ILE A 115 -4.75 -40.47 23.42
N LYS A 116 -5.98 -40.26 23.90
CA LYS A 116 -7.15 -41.06 23.54
C LYS A 116 -8.06 -40.16 22.69
N VAL A 117 -8.37 -40.59 21.48
CA VAL A 117 -9.37 -39.93 20.64
C VAL A 117 -10.74 -40.45 21.04
N GLU A 118 -11.67 -39.55 21.34
CA GLU A 118 -13.08 -39.87 21.64
C GLU A 118 -13.90 -39.63 20.37
N GLU A 119 -14.03 -40.67 19.55
CA GLU A 119 -14.72 -40.60 18.25
C GLU A 119 -16.22 -40.32 18.42
N GLU A 120 -16.79 -40.60 19.59
CA GLU A 120 -18.17 -40.32 19.96
C GLU A 120 -18.45 -38.83 20.28
N ASN A 121 -17.42 -38.02 20.53
CA ASN A 121 -17.54 -36.65 21.01
C ASN A 121 -17.04 -35.63 19.97
N THR A 122 -17.67 -35.62 18.80
CA THR A 122 -17.28 -34.73 17.68
C THR A 122 -18.05 -33.40 17.67
N LYS A 123 -17.41 -32.36 17.13
CA LYS A 123 -18.05 -31.11 16.70
C LYS A 123 -17.78 -30.91 15.20
N PRO A 124 -18.75 -30.40 14.42
CA PRO A 124 -18.49 -30.06 13.03
C PRO A 124 -17.44 -28.94 12.97
N ILE A 125 -16.44 -29.13 12.10
CA ILE A 125 -15.50 -28.07 11.76
C ILE A 125 -16.10 -27.32 10.58
N SER A 126 -16.10 -25.99 10.65
CA SER A 126 -16.58 -25.16 9.54
C SER A 126 -15.81 -25.46 8.27
N GLU A 127 -16.53 -25.59 7.16
CA GLU A 127 -15.91 -25.71 5.83
C GLU A 127 -15.19 -24.42 5.43
N HIS A 128 -15.42 -23.29 6.12
CA HIS A 128 -14.76 -22.00 5.91
C HIS A 128 -13.67 -21.71 6.95
N LEU A 129 -13.10 -22.74 7.59
CA LEU A 129 -12.09 -22.52 8.64
C LEU A 129 -10.79 -21.90 8.08
N ILE A 130 -10.37 -22.31 6.88
CA ILE A 130 -9.08 -21.91 6.29
C ILE A 130 -9.31 -21.13 5.00
N GLY A 131 -8.77 -19.91 4.94
CA GLY A 131 -8.81 -19.05 3.77
C GLY A 131 -7.60 -18.15 3.68
N VAL A 132 -7.59 -17.25 2.69
CA VAL A 132 -6.48 -16.31 2.45
C VAL A 132 -6.96 -14.88 2.66
N PHE A 133 -6.07 -14.05 3.17
CA PHE A 133 -6.24 -12.61 3.24
C PHE A 133 -5.28 -11.96 2.23
N PHE A 134 -5.80 -11.07 1.39
CA PHE A 134 -5.01 -10.36 0.40
C PHE A 134 -5.21 -8.85 0.50
N GLU A 135 -4.11 -8.13 0.63
CA GLU A 135 -4.01 -6.66 0.62
C GLU A 135 -2.80 -6.30 -0.25
N ASP A 136 -2.91 -5.25 -1.07
CA ASP A 136 -1.77 -4.74 -1.81
C ASP A 136 -0.83 -4.00 -0.83
N LEU A 137 0.04 -4.78 -0.21
CA LEU A 137 1.10 -4.38 0.70
C LEU A 137 2.40 -5.07 0.24
N ASN A 138 3.52 -4.34 0.24
CA ASN A 138 4.81 -4.85 -0.24
C ASN A 138 4.79 -5.29 -1.71
N TYR A 139 4.11 -4.54 -2.58
CA TYR A 139 3.96 -4.90 -4.01
C TYR A 139 3.28 -6.26 -4.21
N ALA A 140 2.34 -6.63 -3.32
CA ALA A 140 1.63 -7.89 -3.41
C ALA A 140 0.71 -7.95 -4.64
N ALA A 141 0.13 -6.83 -5.08
CA ALA A 141 -0.63 -6.76 -6.33
C ALA A 141 0.25 -6.29 -7.49
N ASP A 142 0.44 -4.97 -7.62
CA ASP A 142 1.30 -4.35 -8.64
C ASP A 142 2.76 -4.73 -8.39
N GLY A 143 3.37 -5.47 -9.33
CA GLY A 143 4.71 -6.07 -9.16
C GLY A 143 4.73 -7.46 -8.52
N GLY A 144 3.56 -7.95 -8.10
CA GLY A 144 3.38 -9.24 -7.43
C GLY A 144 2.38 -10.13 -8.17
N LEU A 145 1.21 -10.34 -7.56
CA LEU A 145 0.16 -11.24 -8.04
C LEU A 145 -0.44 -10.77 -9.37
N TYR A 146 -0.52 -9.46 -9.63
CA TYR A 146 -0.93 -8.93 -10.92
C TYR A 146 0.19 -9.12 -11.95
N ALA A 147 -0.10 -9.69 -13.12
CA ALA A 147 0.94 -10.11 -14.06
C ALA A 147 1.54 -8.99 -14.94
N GLU A 148 1.18 -7.73 -14.73
CA GLU A 148 1.79 -6.59 -15.44
C GLU A 148 3.28 -6.52 -15.12
N LEU A 149 4.11 -6.43 -16.16
CA LEU A 149 5.57 -6.39 -16.02
C LEU A 149 6.12 -4.97 -16.05
N ILE A 150 5.35 -3.99 -16.53
CA ILE A 150 5.77 -2.60 -16.66
C ILE A 150 5.37 -1.80 -15.42
N GLN A 151 6.37 -1.24 -14.73
CA GLN A 151 6.15 -0.36 -13.59
C GLN A 151 5.86 1.05 -14.08
N ASN A 152 4.94 1.76 -13.42
CA ASN A 152 4.54 3.12 -13.81
C ASN A 152 4.11 3.21 -15.29
N ARG A 153 3.29 2.24 -15.73
CA ARG A 153 2.92 2.05 -17.14
C ARG A 153 2.16 3.21 -17.79
N ASP A 154 1.61 4.08 -16.98
CA ASP A 154 0.70 5.17 -17.30
C ASP A 154 1.19 6.54 -16.79
N PHE A 155 2.40 6.59 -16.22
CA PHE A 155 3.06 7.83 -15.80
C PHE A 155 2.36 8.60 -14.65
N GLU A 156 1.49 7.93 -13.89
CA GLU A 156 0.70 8.53 -12.81
C GLU A 156 1.39 8.55 -11.43
N TYR A 157 2.61 8.02 -11.33
CA TYR A 157 3.38 8.06 -10.09
C TYR A 157 3.61 9.52 -9.66
N SER A 158 3.47 9.81 -8.38
CA SER A 158 3.65 11.19 -7.90
C SER A 158 4.20 11.25 -6.48
N PRO A 159 4.86 12.36 -6.08
CA PRO A 159 5.30 12.54 -4.70
C PRO A 159 4.17 12.41 -3.66
N LYS A 160 2.91 12.56 -4.07
CA LYS A 160 1.73 12.37 -3.21
C LYS A 160 1.52 10.92 -2.79
N ASP A 161 2.13 9.95 -3.49
CA ASP A 161 2.14 8.55 -3.08
C ASP A 161 2.90 8.35 -1.75
N GLY A 162 3.66 9.36 -1.29
CA GLY A 162 4.34 9.35 0.00
C GLY A 162 5.52 8.39 0.08
N ASN A 163 6.03 7.94 -1.06
CA ASN A 163 7.20 7.08 -1.13
C ASN A 163 8.44 7.80 -0.57
N LYS A 164 9.35 7.03 0.04
CA LYS A 164 10.61 7.55 0.59
C LYS A 164 11.62 7.94 -0.50
N ASP A 165 11.46 7.41 -1.71
CA ASP A 165 12.27 7.75 -2.86
C ASP A 165 11.90 9.15 -3.36
N LYS A 166 12.89 10.04 -3.43
CA LYS A 166 12.70 11.44 -3.84
C LYS A 166 12.42 11.57 -5.33
N ASP A 167 12.79 10.55 -6.11
CA ASP A 167 12.58 10.50 -7.54
C ASP A 167 11.23 9.82 -7.90
N TRP A 168 10.39 9.54 -6.90
CA TRP A 168 9.06 8.97 -7.10
C TRP A 168 8.09 9.99 -7.73
N ASN A 169 8.06 10.01 -9.06
CA ASN A 169 7.27 10.92 -9.89
C ASN A 169 6.89 10.24 -11.22
N SER A 170 6.24 10.97 -12.12
CA SER A 170 5.73 10.45 -13.40
C SER A 170 6.81 9.81 -14.29
N MET A 171 8.09 10.16 -14.12
CA MET A 171 9.21 9.55 -14.87
C MET A 171 9.82 8.33 -14.16
N TYR A 172 9.37 7.97 -12.96
CA TYR A 172 9.92 6.85 -12.20
C TYR A 172 9.86 5.54 -13.00
N ALA A 173 10.89 4.70 -12.87
CA ALA A 173 11.11 3.47 -13.64
C ALA A 173 11.31 3.63 -15.16
N TRP A 174 11.27 4.86 -15.69
CA TRP A 174 11.52 5.17 -17.09
C TRP A 174 12.81 5.96 -17.29
N SER A 175 13.55 5.64 -18.36
CA SER A 175 14.72 6.43 -18.76
C SER A 175 14.93 6.40 -20.27
N VAL A 176 15.79 7.29 -20.77
CA VAL A 176 16.18 7.31 -22.19
C VAL A 176 17.56 6.66 -22.34
N GLN A 177 17.69 5.72 -23.27
CA GLN A 177 18.97 5.17 -23.70
C GLN A 177 19.26 5.61 -25.13
N GLY A 178 20.48 6.10 -25.37
CA GLY A 178 20.90 6.68 -26.65
C GLY A 178 20.97 8.22 -26.61
N ASN A 179 21.31 8.82 -27.74
CA ASN A 179 21.46 10.28 -27.88
C ASN A 179 20.31 10.86 -28.71
N ASN A 180 20.21 12.19 -28.75
CA ASN A 180 19.30 12.93 -29.65
C ASN A 180 17.81 12.62 -29.41
N ALA A 181 17.44 12.41 -28.15
CA ALA A 181 16.06 12.32 -27.72
C ALA A 181 15.80 13.07 -26.41
N ILE A 182 14.60 13.62 -26.29
CA ILE A 182 14.12 14.31 -25.10
C ILE A 182 12.87 13.59 -24.61
N PHE A 183 12.86 13.23 -23.33
CA PHE A 183 11.71 12.64 -22.64
C PHE A 183 11.10 13.64 -21.67
N THR A 184 9.83 13.94 -21.86
CA THR A 184 9.01 14.79 -20.97
C THR A 184 7.67 14.14 -20.71
N ILE A 185 6.90 14.71 -19.78
CA ILE A 185 5.52 14.29 -19.49
C ILE A 185 4.57 15.34 -20.04
N GLY A 186 3.54 14.90 -20.77
CA GLY A 186 2.46 15.72 -21.26
C GLY A 186 1.16 15.47 -20.49
N THR A 187 0.28 16.48 -20.46
CA THR A 187 -1.04 16.40 -19.81
C THR A 187 -2.18 16.88 -20.70
N ASP A 188 -1.87 17.36 -21.91
CA ASP A 188 -2.85 17.96 -22.80
C ASP A 188 -3.54 16.90 -23.65
N HIS A 189 -4.88 16.86 -23.57
CA HIS A 189 -5.71 15.86 -24.28
C HIS A 189 -5.23 14.41 -24.03
N PRO A 190 -5.27 13.95 -22.77
CA PRO A 190 -4.88 12.59 -22.40
C PRO A 190 -5.83 11.54 -23.02
N ILE A 191 -5.47 10.26 -22.93
CA ILE A 191 -6.34 9.18 -23.40
C ILE A 191 -7.67 9.12 -22.63
N HIS A 192 -7.65 9.56 -21.37
CA HIS A 192 -8.80 9.58 -20.49
C HIS A 192 -8.59 10.58 -19.34
N ALA A 193 -9.67 11.14 -18.76
CA ALA A 193 -9.55 12.11 -17.68
C ALA A 193 -8.97 11.54 -16.36
N ASN A 194 -9.14 10.23 -16.14
CA ASN A 194 -8.56 9.51 -15.00
C ASN A 194 -7.11 9.07 -15.22
N ASN A 195 -6.57 9.24 -16.44
CA ASN A 195 -5.17 8.96 -16.78
C ASN A 195 -4.55 10.21 -17.43
N PRO A 196 -4.35 11.29 -16.66
CA PRO A 196 -4.00 12.60 -17.20
C PRO A 196 -2.57 12.73 -17.76
N HIS A 197 -1.63 11.86 -17.42
CA HIS A 197 -0.22 11.96 -17.82
C HIS A 197 0.13 10.97 -18.93
N TYR A 198 1.09 11.35 -19.76
CA TYR A 198 1.67 10.46 -20.77
C TYR A 198 3.11 10.86 -21.10
N ALA A 199 3.91 9.92 -21.60
CA ALA A 199 5.25 10.21 -22.07
C ALA A 199 5.23 10.93 -23.42
N ILE A 200 6.01 12.00 -23.53
CA ILE A 200 6.39 12.62 -24.80
C ILE A 200 7.86 12.26 -25.05
N LEU A 201 8.10 11.51 -26.11
CA LEU A 201 9.43 11.17 -26.60
C LEU A 201 9.69 11.92 -27.90
N ASN A 202 10.46 13.00 -27.81
CA ASN A 202 10.90 13.76 -28.97
C ASN A 202 12.20 13.15 -29.50
N ILE A 203 12.11 12.49 -30.66
CA ILE A 203 13.23 11.90 -31.39
C ILE A 203 13.73 12.90 -32.42
N GLN A 204 14.93 13.42 -32.20
CA GLN A 204 15.60 14.33 -33.15
C GLN A 204 16.30 13.52 -34.24
N GLU A 205 16.91 12.39 -33.88
CA GLU A 205 17.50 11.43 -34.80
C GLU A 205 17.23 9.99 -34.33
N PRO A 206 17.03 9.02 -35.26
CA PRO A 206 16.86 7.62 -34.88
C PRO A 206 18.07 7.07 -34.11
N GLY A 207 17.81 6.37 -33.00
CA GLY A 207 18.88 5.75 -32.20
C GLY A 207 18.60 5.69 -30.72
N ALA A 208 17.68 6.54 -30.23
CA ALA A 208 17.25 6.52 -28.83
C ALA A 208 16.09 5.54 -28.57
N SER A 209 15.96 5.13 -27.31
CA SER A 209 14.87 4.31 -26.80
C SER A 209 14.38 4.85 -25.47
N LEU A 210 13.06 4.83 -25.26
CA LEU A 210 12.47 4.91 -23.93
C LEU A 210 12.47 3.51 -23.32
N VAL A 211 13.03 3.35 -22.13
CA VAL A 211 13.22 2.05 -21.49
C VAL A 211 12.53 1.96 -20.12
N ASN A 212 12.02 0.78 -19.78
CA ASN A 212 11.44 0.46 -18.47
C ASN A 212 12.01 -0.84 -17.92
N GLU A 213 12.47 -0.82 -16.67
CA GLU A 213 13.11 -1.98 -16.03
C GLU A 213 12.11 -2.92 -15.35
N GLY A 214 10.82 -2.59 -15.35
CA GLY A 214 9.79 -3.28 -14.58
C GLY A 214 10.01 -3.13 -13.07
N TYR A 215 9.45 -4.04 -12.30
CA TYR A 215 9.56 -4.06 -10.84
C TYR A 215 10.89 -4.67 -10.39
N GLY A 216 12.01 -3.96 -10.62
CA GLY A 216 13.36 -4.41 -10.30
C GLY A 216 13.97 -5.41 -11.29
N GLY A 217 13.36 -5.56 -12.46
CA GLY A 217 13.77 -6.47 -13.54
C GLY A 217 12.59 -7.26 -14.10
N ILE A 218 12.58 -7.46 -15.41
CA ILE A 218 11.59 -8.30 -16.10
C ILE A 218 12.14 -9.72 -16.26
N VAL A 219 11.47 -10.71 -15.69
CA VAL A 219 11.81 -12.12 -15.90
C VAL A 219 11.30 -12.59 -17.25
N VAL A 220 12.21 -13.05 -18.10
CA VAL A 220 11.93 -13.54 -19.45
C VAL A 220 12.35 -15.00 -19.57
N ARG A 221 11.51 -15.81 -20.22
CA ARG A 221 11.75 -17.24 -20.41
C ARG A 221 11.69 -17.59 -21.89
N LYS A 222 12.69 -18.35 -22.34
CA LYS A 222 12.87 -18.73 -23.74
C LYS A 222 11.63 -19.44 -24.28
N GLY A 223 11.19 -19.01 -25.46
CA GLY A 223 10.04 -19.57 -26.16
C GLY A 223 8.69 -19.04 -25.68
N GLU A 224 8.63 -18.38 -24.52
CA GLU A 224 7.41 -17.74 -24.04
C GLU A 224 7.07 -16.50 -24.86
N LYS A 225 5.78 -16.14 -24.80
CA LYS A 225 5.20 -15.03 -25.53
C LYS A 225 4.67 -14.01 -24.55
N TYR A 226 4.85 -12.75 -24.91
CA TYR A 226 4.44 -11.60 -24.13
C TYR A 226 3.60 -10.69 -25.01
N ASP A 227 2.41 -10.37 -24.53
CA ASP A 227 1.48 -9.43 -25.17
C ASP A 227 1.92 -8.02 -24.81
N PHE A 228 2.40 -7.29 -25.80
CA PHE A 228 2.72 -5.87 -25.70
C PHE A 228 1.55 -5.04 -26.18
N SER A 229 1.24 -3.97 -25.45
CA SER A 229 0.36 -2.92 -25.95
C SER A 229 0.79 -1.54 -25.49
N MET A 230 0.41 -0.52 -26.25
CA MET A 230 0.54 0.87 -25.86
C MET A 230 -0.53 1.70 -26.57
N PHE A 231 -0.96 2.79 -25.95
CA PHE A 231 -1.61 3.88 -26.65
C PHE A 231 -0.54 4.82 -27.20
N SER A 232 -0.69 5.24 -28.44
CA SER A 232 0.25 6.19 -29.04
C SER A 232 -0.40 7.14 -30.05
N LYS A 233 0.23 8.30 -30.21
CA LYS A 233 -0.04 9.28 -31.27
C LYS A 233 1.23 10.06 -31.63
N ILE A 234 1.25 10.67 -32.82
CA ILE A 234 2.30 11.58 -33.27
C ILE A 234 1.86 13.02 -33.09
N MET A 235 2.65 13.76 -32.35
CA MET A 235 2.50 15.20 -32.17
C MET A 235 3.13 15.95 -33.36
N ASN A 236 2.63 17.15 -33.65
CA ASN A 236 3.26 18.15 -34.55
C ASN A 236 3.78 17.69 -35.93
N GLY A 237 3.09 18.00 -37.04
CA GLY A 237 3.62 18.14 -38.42
C GLY A 237 4.34 16.98 -39.14
N LYS A 238 4.88 15.98 -38.43
CA LYS A 238 5.66 14.84 -38.94
C LYS A 238 4.79 13.60 -39.13
N LYS A 239 5.14 12.70 -40.04
CA LYS A 239 4.31 11.53 -40.38
C LYS A 239 4.38 10.38 -39.35
N GLY A 240 5.32 10.44 -38.41
CA GLY A 240 5.69 9.29 -37.58
C GLY A 240 6.24 8.15 -38.43
N GLY A 241 6.29 6.95 -37.86
CA GLY A 241 6.71 5.78 -38.62
C GLY A 241 6.97 4.56 -37.75
N LYS A 242 7.91 3.75 -38.21
CA LYS A 242 8.27 2.48 -37.58
C LYS A 242 8.82 2.72 -36.17
N THR A 243 8.31 1.96 -35.21
CA THR A 243 8.81 1.90 -33.84
C THR A 243 9.18 0.45 -33.54
N VAL A 244 10.41 0.23 -33.09
CA VAL A 244 10.90 -1.10 -32.72
C VAL A 244 10.69 -1.29 -31.23
N ILE A 245 10.08 -2.42 -30.85
CA ILE A 245 9.87 -2.78 -29.44
C ILE A 245 10.74 -3.99 -29.14
N ARG A 246 11.52 -3.94 -28.07
CA ARG A 246 12.46 -5.00 -27.69
C ARG A 246 12.37 -5.35 -26.21
N LEU A 247 12.64 -6.60 -25.90
CA LEU A 247 13.10 -7.00 -24.58
C LEU A 247 14.61 -7.17 -24.64
N MET A 248 15.33 -6.53 -23.73
CA MET A 248 16.79 -6.55 -23.65
C MET A 248 17.20 -7.07 -22.28
N SER A 249 18.17 -7.99 -22.22
CA SER A 249 18.81 -8.34 -20.95
C SER A 249 19.70 -7.21 -20.46
N LYS A 250 20.05 -7.25 -19.18
CA LYS A 250 20.92 -6.26 -18.53
C LYS A 250 22.31 -6.08 -19.18
N ASP A 251 22.81 -7.11 -19.87
CA ASP A 251 24.07 -7.08 -20.64
C ASP A 251 23.92 -6.52 -22.07
N GLY A 252 22.72 -6.05 -22.44
CA GLY A 252 22.45 -5.45 -23.74
C GLY A 252 22.11 -6.44 -24.86
N LYS A 253 21.92 -7.73 -24.54
CA LYS A 253 21.48 -8.72 -25.53
C LYS A 253 19.98 -8.64 -25.78
N GLU A 254 19.60 -8.69 -27.06
CA GLU A 254 18.19 -8.74 -27.45
C GLU A 254 17.59 -10.12 -27.16
N LEU A 255 16.49 -10.13 -26.39
CA LEU A 255 15.75 -11.32 -25.98
C LEU A 255 14.48 -11.52 -26.79
N ALA A 256 13.86 -10.43 -27.27
CA ALA A 256 12.72 -10.47 -28.16
C ALA A 256 12.62 -9.15 -28.94
N ARG A 257 11.99 -9.18 -30.11
CA ARG A 257 11.76 -8.01 -30.96
C ARG A 257 10.41 -8.08 -31.65
N THR A 258 9.77 -6.93 -31.79
CA THR A 258 8.65 -6.71 -32.72
C THR A 258 8.69 -5.27 -33.24
N THR A 259 7.79 -4.94 -34.17
CA THR A 259 7.71 -3.60 -34.77
C THR A 259 6.27 -3.15 -34.91
N LEU A 260 6.02 -1.89 -34.58
CA LEU A 260 4.75 -1.19 -34.76
C LEU A 260 4.94 0.01 -35.68
N SER A 261 3.86 0.58 -36.17
CA SER A 261 3.87 1.83 -36.95
C SER A 261 3.06 2.89 -36.24
N VAL A 262 3.72 3.87 -35.62
CA VAL A 262 3.06 5.00 -34.93
C VAL A 262 2.95 6.15 -35.92
N SER A 263 1.74 6.41 -36.41
CA SER A 263 1.49 7.46 -37.42
C SER A 263 0.18 8.21 -37.24
N SER A 264 -0.65 7.80 -36.28
CA SER A 264 -1.93 8.44 -35.98
C SER A 264 -1.73 9.79 -35.29
N ARG A 265 -2.60 10.78 -35.57
CA ARG A 265 -2.71 12.02 -34.78
C ARG A 265 -3.58 11.86 -33.55
N ASP A 266 -4.56 10.98 -33.62
CA ASP A 266 -5.40 10.60 -32.49
C ASP A 266 -4.74 9.46 -31.70
N TRP A 267 -5.06 9.38 -30.41
CA TRP A 267 -4.73 8.20 -29.60
C TRP A 267 -5.27 6.91 -30.24
N ARG A 268 -4.38 5.93 -30.41
CA ARG A 268 -4.71 4.59 -30.89
C ARG A 268 -3.99 3.55 -30.05
N LYS A 269 -4.74 2.55 -29.60
CA LYS A 269 -4.15 1.35 -28.98
C LYS A 269 -3.50 0.49 -30.06
N GLN A 270 -2.24 0.14 -29.86
CA GLN A 270 -1.48 -0.75 -30.70
C GLN A 270 -1.08 -1.98 -29.90
N THR A 271 -1.03 -3.13 -30.55
CA THR A 271 -0.70 -4.40 -29.89
C THR A 271 0.29 -5.19 -30.73
N ALA A 272 1.13 -5.96 -30.08
CA ALA A 272 2.05 -6.90 -30.71
C ALA A 272 2.38 -8.05 -29.75
N VAL A 273 2.95 -9.12 -30.29
CA VAL A 273 3.46 -10.23 -29.48
C VAL A 273 4.98 -10.28 -29.61
N LEU A 274 5.66 -10.30 -28.47
CA LEU A 274 7.10 -10.57 -28.37
C LEU A 274 7.28 -12.06 -28.04
N LYS A 275 8.09 -12.77 -28.81
CA LYS A 275 8.49 -14.15 -28.50
C LYS A 275 9.95 -14.16 -28.04
N ALA A 276 10.19 -14.60 -26.82
CA ALA A 276 11.52 -14.65 -26.26
C ALA A 276 12.39 -15.74 -26.91
N VAL A 277 13.64 -15.42 -27.20
CA VAL A 277 14.63 -16.34 -27.80
C VAL A 277 15.67 -16.87 -26.79
N ALA A 278 15.73 -16.27 -25.60
CA ALA A 278 16.61 -16.66 -24.51
C ALA A 278 15.97 -16.35 -23.15
N ASP A 279 16.50 -16.97 -22.10
CA ASP A 279 16.12 -16.69 -20.71
C ASP A 279 16.87 -15.45 -20.19
N ALA A 280 16.22 -14.70 -19.31
CA ALA A 280 16.83 -13.67 -18.48
C ALA A 280 16.03 -13.51 -17.18
N ASP A 281 16.71 -13.32 -16.06
CA ASP A 281 16.07 -13.03 -14.77
C ASP A 281 15.93 -11.53 -14.51
N SER A 282 16.55 -10.71 -15.36
CA SER A 282 16.49 -9.26 -15.28
C SER A 282 16.66 -8.70 -16.70
N ALA A 283 15.53 -8.38 -17.31
CA ALA A 283 15.42 -7.70 -18.59
C ALA A 283 14.74 -6.34 -18.43
N LEU A 284 14.78 -5.54 -19.49
CA LEU A 284 14.06 -4.29 -19.64
C LEU A 284 13.28 -4.27 -20.96
N LEU A 285 12.20 -3.49 -21.01
CA LEU A 285 11.50 -3.13 -22.23
C LEU A 285 12.18 -1.91 -22.86
N ALA A 286 12.37 -1.91 -24.18
CA ALA A 286 12.86 -0.76 -24.93
C ALA A 286 11.93 -0.44 -26.11
N ILE A 287 11.52 0.83 -26.21
CA ILE A 287 10.68 1.38 -27.27
C ILE A 287 11.50 2.38 -28.08
N SER A 288 11.82 2.05 -29.33
CA SER A 288 12.75 2.80 -30.18
C SER A 288 12.06 3.29 -31.46
N PRO A 289 11.51 4.51 -31.51
CA PRO A 289 11.04 5.06 -32.78
C PRO A 289 12.21 5.23 -33.76
N GLN A 290 11.97 4.91 -35.04
CA GLN A 290 12.99 4.87 -36.10
C GLN A 290 12.91 6.07 -37.05
N VAL A 291 12.04 7.03 -36.74
CA VAL A 291 11.81 8.24 -37.54
C VAL A 291 11.79 9.43 -36.60
N GLU A 292 12.42 10.52 -37.01
CA GLU A 292 12.33 11.80 -36.30
C GLU A 292 10.86 12.20 -36.09
N GLY A 293 10.55 12.65 -34.88
CA GLY A 293 9.22 13.10 -34.53
C GLY A 293 8.99 13.10 -33.04
N GLU A 294 7.84 13.65 -32.65
CA GLU A 294 7.40 13.71 -31.27
C GLU A 294 6.29 12.68 -31.04
N TYR A 295 6.59 11.68 -30.23
CA TYR A 295 5.74 10.51 -29.99
C TYR A 295 5.12 10.64 -28.60
N ALA A 296 3.80 10.69 -28.52
CA ALA A 296 3.10 10.54 -27.26
C ALA A 296 2.78 9.07 -27.02
N LEU A 297 3.14 8.54 -25.86
CA LEU A 297 3.04 7.13 -25.47
C LEU A 297 2.39 7.03 -24.10
N ASP A 298 1.42 6.13 -23.95
CA ASP A 298 0.66 5.96 -22.71
C ASP A 298 0.15 4.52 -22.56
N MET A 299 -0.21 4.12 -21.34
CA MET A 299 -0.73 2.79 -20.98
C MET A 299 0.08 1.67 -21.62
N ILE A 300 1.40 1.73 -21.40
CA ILE A 300 2.38 0.79 -21.97
C ILE A 300 2.37 -0.47 -21.13
N SER A 301 1.90 -1.57 -21.70
CA SER A 301 1.70 -2.82 -20.99
C SER A 301 2.49 -3.95 -21.63
N LEU A 302 3.05 -4.82 -20.79
CA LEU A 302 3.67 -6.07 -21.21
C LEU A 302 3.20 -7.18 -20.28
N PHE A 303 2.35 -8.07 -20.81
CA PHE A 303 1.82 -9.21 -20.07
C PHE A 303 2.40 -10.53 -20.58
N PRO A 304 2.76 -11.48 -19.71
CA PRO A 304 3.01 -12.85 -20.15
C PRO A 304 1.71 -13.48 -20.68
N GLN A 305 1.76 -14.22 -21.79
CA GLN A 305 0.58 -15.00 -22.24
C GLN A 305 0.26 -16.17 -21.29
N LYS A 306 1.25 -16.62 -20.51
CA LYS A 306 1.08 -17.67 -19.49
C LYS A 306 0.69 -17.05 -18.14
N THR A 307 -0.45 -16.39 -18.09
CA THR A 307 -1.10 -16.02 -16.82
C THR A 307 -1.76 -17.24 -16.19
N PHE A 308 -2.09 -17.14 -14.90
CA PHE A 308 -2.92 -18.13 -14.22
C PHE A 308 -4.23 -18.33 -14.99
N LYS A 309 -4.53 -19.60 -15.35
CA LYS A 309 -5.66 -20.00 -16.19
C LYS A 309 -5.76 -19.33 -17.56
N GLY A 310 -4.72 -18.62 -18.02
CA GLY A 310 -4.68 -17.97 -19.33
C GLY A 310 -5.55 -16.71 -19.44
N HIS A 311 -5.94 -16.10 -18.32
CA HIS A 311 -6.76 -14.90 -18.33
C HIS A 311 -5.98 -13.67 -18.83
N LYS A 312 -6.61 -12.88 -19.71
CA LYS A 312 -6.12 -11.55 -20.06
C LYS A 312 -6.27 -10.62 -18.85
N ASN A 313 -5.34 -9.70 -18.65
CA ASN A 313 -5.29 -8.86 -17.44
C ASN A 313 -5.23 -9.71 -16.14
N GLY A 314 -4.75 -10.95 -16.25
CA GLY A 314 -4.82 -11.95 -15.18
C GLY A 314 -3.64 -11.91 -14.22
N LEU A 315 -3.51 -13.01 -13.48
CA LEU A 315 -2.55 -13.13 -12.40
C LEU A 315 -1.26 -13.83 -12.81
N ARG A 316 -0.18 -13.54 -12.09
CA ARG A 316 1.11 -14.19 -12.25
C ARG A 316 0.98 -15.66 -11.85
N ALA A 317 1.30 -16.55 -12.79
CA ALA A 317 0.91 -17.95 -12.70
C ALA A 317 1.50 -18.69 -11.48
N ASP A 318 2.76 -18.45 -11.15
CA ASP A 318 3.46 -19.09 -10.03
C ASP A 318 2.89 -18.67 -8.66
N LEU A 319 2.65 -17.37 -8.45
CA LEU A 319 2.08 -16.86 -7.20
C LEU A 319 0.61 -17.28 -7.03
N ALA A 320 -0.18 -17.16 -8.08
CA ALA A 320 -1.58 -17.59 -8.06
C ALA A 320 -1.70 -19.10 -7.83
N GLN A 321 -0.83 -19.91 -8.45
CA GLN A 321 -0.79 -21.36 -8.21
C GLN A 321 -0.38 -21.68 -6.77
N ALA A 322 0.63 -21.01 -6.22
CA ALA A 322 1.04 -21.21 -4.83
C ALA A 322 -0.11 -20.92 -3.84
N ILE A 323 -0.95 -19.91 -4.13
CA ILE A 323 -2.15 -19.63 -3.35
C ILE A 323 -3.21 -20.73 -3.56
N ALA A 324 -3.43 -21.17 -4.80
CA ALA A 324 -4.38 -22.23 -5.13
C ALA A 324 -4.04 -23.56 -4.44
N ASP A 325 -2.74 -23.89 -4.32
CA ASP A 325 -2.26 -25.12 -3.69
C ASP A 325 -2.53 -25.17 -2.17
N ILE A 326 -2.83 -24.04 -1.53
CA ILE A 326 -3.30 -23.97 -0.13
C ILE A 326 -4.74 -24.50 -0.01
N HIS A 327 -5.47 -24.63 -1.12
CA HIS A 327 -6.89 -24.98 -1.18
C HIS A 327 -7.75 -24.10 -0.26
N PRO A 328 -7.64 -22.76 -0.35
CA PRO A 328 -8.39 -21.88 0.52
C PRO A 328 -9.89 -21.97 0.24
N ARG A 329 -10.68 -21.88 1.30
CA ARG A 329 -12.14 -21.95 1.21
C ARG A 329 -12.76 -20.58 0.93
N PHE A 330 -12.04 -19.52 1.26
CA PHE A 330 -12.40 -18.15 0.92
C PHE A 330 -11.16 -17.30 0.66
N VAL A 331 -11.35 -16.19 -0.07
CA VAL A 331 -10.34 -15.14 -0.26
C VAL A 331 -10.93 -13.80 0.16
N ARG A 332 -10.31 -13.16 1.15
CA ARG A 332 -10.68 -11.80 1.61
C ARG A 332 -9.88 -10.73 0.86
N PHE A 333 -10.56 -9.84 0.13
CA PHE A 333 -9.94 -8.80 -0.72
C PHE A 333 -10.84 -7.56 -0.91
N PRO A 334 -10.31 -6.42 -1.41
CA PRO A 334 -8.98 -5.94 -1.06
C PRO A 334 -8.98 -5.67 0.44
N GLY A 335 -8.14 -6.38 1.19
CA GLY A 335 -8.24 -6.44 2.63
C GLY A 335 -7.53 -5.28 3.36
N GLY A 336 -7.83 -5.20 4.66
CA GLY A 336 -7.02 -4.51 5.66
C GLY A 336 -6.99 -2.99 5.55
N CYS A 337 -5.81 -2.39 5.66
CA CYS A 337 -5.69 -0.93 5.74
C CYS A 337 -5.98 -0.26 4.41
N LEU A 338 -5.62 -0.90 3.30
CA LEU A 338 -5.86 -0.44 1.95
C LEU A 338 -7.34 -0.11 1.68
N ALA A 339 -8.27 -0.96 2.12
CA ALA A 339 -9.71 -0.73 1.92
C ALA A 339 -10.18 0.58 2.57
N HIS A 340 -9.62 0.91 3.73
CA HIS A 340 -9.94 2.13 4.45
C HIS A 340 -9.20 3.37 3.89
N GLY A 341 -8.06 3.19 3.22
CA GLY A 341 -7.28 4.31 2.66
C GLY A 341 -6.51 5.13 3.70
N ASP A 342 -5.63 6.00 3.20
CA ASP A 342 -4.92 7.04 3.97
C ASP A 342 -5.75 8.34 3.97
N GLY A 343 -6.79 8.35 4.81
CA GLY A 343 -7.71 9.47 4.95
C GLY A 343 -8.98 9.29 4.12
N VAL A 344 -9.98 10.14 4.38
CA VAL A 344 -11.31 10.01 3.76
C VAL A 344 -11.24 10.11 2.23
N ASP A 345 -10.37 10.99 1.72
CA ASP A 345 -10.13 11.21 0.29
C ASP A 345 -9.45 10.05 -0.46
N ASN A 346 -8.95 9.06 0.28
CA ASN A 346 -8.22 7.92 -0.26
C ASN A 346 -8.92 6.57 0.02
N ILE A 347 -10.17 6.60 0.48
CA ILE A 347 -10.97 5.39 0.69
C ILE A 347 -11.07 4.58 -0.62
N TYR A 348 -10.95 3.26 -0.51
CA TYR A 348 -10.94 2.39 -1.67
C TYR A 348 -12.34 2.27 -2.30
N ASN A 349 -12.50 2.76 -3.52
CA ASN A 349 -13.75 2.66 -4.27
C ASN A 349 -13.67 1.55 -5.33
N TRP A 350 -14.43 0.47 -5.12
CA TRP A 350 -14.41 -0.69 -6.01
C TRP A 350 -14.81 -0.37 -7.46
N LYS A 351 -15.69 0.62 -7.66
CA LYS A 351 -16.18 1.05 -8.99
C LYS A 351 -15.05 1.65 -9.84
N GLU A 352 -14.03 2.21 -9.20
CA GLU A 352 -12.86 2.80 -9.85
C GLU A 352 -11.85 1.73 -10.33
N THR A 353 -12.13 0.44 -10.06
CA THR A 353 -11.21 -0.69 -10.33
C THR A 353 -11.69 -1.61 -11.44
N ILE A 354 -12.82 -1.29 -12.08
CA ILE A 354 -13.45 -2.12 -13.11
C ILE A 354 -13.54 -1.38 -14.44
N GLY A 355 -13.77 -2.12 -15.51
CA GLY A 355 -13.84 -1.56 -16.86
C GLY A 355 -12.47 -1.41 -17.53
N PRO A 356 -12.40 -0.63 -18.64
CA PRO A 356 -11.18 -0.40 -19.40
C PRO A 356 -10.06 0.15 -18.51
N LEU A 357 -8.85 -0.37 -18.67
CA LEU A 357 -7.73 -0.04 -17.79
C LEU A 357 -7.41 1.47 -17.79
N GLU A 358 -7.49 2.12 -18.96
CA GLU A 358 -7.25 3.55 -19.12
C GLU A 358 -8.30 4.44 -18.45
N ALA A 359 -9.47 3.87 -18.11
CA ALA A 359 -10.55 4.57 -17.44
C ALA A 359 -10.56 4.32 -15.93
N ARG A 360 -9.80 3.32 -15.44
CA ARG A 360 -9.64 3.08 -14.00
C ARG A 360 -8.90 4.25 -13.38
N LYS A 361 -9.23 4.58 -12.14
CA LYS A 361 -8.60 5.69 -11.42
C LYS A 361 -7.58 5.13 -10.47
N SER A 362 -6.31 5.37 -10.75
CA SER A 362 -5.21 5.01 -9.87
C SER A 362 -5.26 5.82 -8.57
N ALA A 363 -4.51 5.38 -7.56
CA ALA A 363 -4.45 6.07 -6.28
C ALA A 363 -3.12 5.83 -5.56
N PRO A 364 -2.71 6.76 -4.69
CA PRO A 364 -1.78 6.47 -3.61
C PRO A 364 -2.25 5.27 -2.79
N ASN A 365 -1.31 4.38 -2.49
CA ASN A 365 -1.49 3.30 -1.53
C ASN A 365 -1.03 3.78 -0.14
N ILE A 366 -1.79 3.49 0.91
CA ILE A 366 -1.44 3.79 2.31
C ILE A 366 -0.06 3.26 2.72
N TRP A 367 0.44 2.23 2.02
CA TRP A 367 1.77 1.66 2.19
C TRP A 367 2.89 2.36 1.41
N ARG A 368 2.65 3.60 0.96
CA ARG A 368 3.65 4.53 0.39
C ARG A 368 4.16 4.14 -1.00
N TYR A 369 3.28 3.62 -1.86
CA TYR A 369 3.55 3.42 -3.28
C TYR A 369 2.28 3.64 -4.10
N HIS A 370 2.40 3.57 -5.42
CA HIS A 370 1.31 3.84 -6.34
C HIS A 370 0.51 2.56 -6.64
N GLN A 371 -0.80 2.68 -6.72
CA GLN A 371 -1.68 1.58 -7.09
C GLN A 371 -2.36 1.85 -8.42
N THR A 372 -2.10 0.99 -9.41
CA THR A 372 -2.67 1.10 -10.77
C THR A 372 -4.14 0.71 -10.80
N ARG A 373 -4.57 -0.13 -9.85
CA ARG A 373 -5.88 -0.80 -9.82
C ARG A 373 -6.15 -1.65 -11.07
N GLY A 374 -5.08 -2.14 -11.70
CA GLY A 374 -5.14 -3.15 -12.76
C GLY A 374 -5.61 -4.52 -12.28
N LEU A 375 -5.26 -4.89 -11.04
CA LEU A 375 -5.90 -5.96 -10.27
C LEU A 375 -7.04 -5.37 -9.45
N GLY A 376 -8.23 -5.36 -10.03
CA GLY A 376 -9.45 -4.82 -9.45
C GLY A 376 -10.42 -5.91 -9.01
N TYR A 377 -11.63 -5.51 -8.63
CA TYR A 377 -12.65 -6.42 -8.10
C TYR A 377 -13.01 -7.54 -9.09
N PHE A 378 -13.12 -7.23 -10.39
CA PHE A 378 -13.41 -8.24 -11.41
C PHE A 378 -12.34 -9.35 -11.42
N GLU A 379 -11.06 -8.97 -11.42
CA GLU A 379 -9.95 -9.92 -11.44
C GLU A 379 -9.89 -10.76 -10.15
N TYR A 380 -10.22 -10.19 -8.98
CA TYR A 380 -10.33 -10.97 -7.74
C TYR A 380 -11.48 -11.98 -7.76
N PHE A 381 -12.66 -11.60 -8.26
CA PHE A 381 -13.78 -12.54 -8.38
C PHE A 381 -13.47 -13.67 -9.34
N GLN A 382 -12.84 -13.37 -10.48
CA GLN A 382 -12.38 -14.37 -11.44
C GLN A 382 -11.37 -15.33 -10.78
N PHE A 383 -10.42 -14.82 -10.00
CA PHE A 383 -9.48 -15.68 -9.29
C PHE A 383 -10.14 -16.59 -8.26
N CYS A 384 -11.14 -16.10 -7.52
CA CYS A 384 -11.92 -16.91 -6.58
C CYS A 384 -12.63 -18.07 -7.29
N GLU A 385 -13.25 -17.79 -8.45
CA GLU A 385 -13.87 -18.81 -9.30
C GLU A 385 -12.84 -19.85 -9.78
N ASP A 386 -11.67 -19.40 -10.26
CA ASP A 386 -10.63 -20.27 -10.80
C ASP A 386 -10.06 -21.29 -9.81
N ILE A 387 -10.05 -20.95 -8.52
CA ILE A 387 -9.51 -21.80 -7.43
C ILE A 387 -10.61 -22.49 -6.61
N GLY A 388 -11.88 -22.21 -6.89
CA GLY A 388 -13.01 -22.76 -6.13
C GLY A 388 -13.12 -22.23 -4.69
N ALA A 389 -12.73 -20.97 -4.47
CA ALA A 389 -12.85 -20.29 -3.18
C ALA A 389 -14.02 -19.30 -3.19
N GLU A 390 -14.67 -19.12 -2.04
CA GLU A 390 -15.70 -18.09 -1.90
C GLU A 390 -15.06 -16.68 -1.80
N PRO A 391 -15.55 -15.69 -2.55
CA PRO A 391 -15.06 -14.34 -2.42
C PRO A 391 -15.60 -13.69 -1.13
N LEU A 392 -14.71 -13.06 -0.35
CA LEU A 392 -15.07 -12.21 0.79
C LEU A 392 -14.64 -10.75 0.50
N PRO A 393 -15.38 -10.02 -0.36
CA PRO A 393 -15.04 -8.65 -0.74
C PRO A 393 -15.21 -7.69 0.43
N VAL A 394 -14.27 -6.76 0.59
CA VAL A 394 -14.23 -5.75 1.65
C VAL A 394 -14.56 -4.38 1.07
N VAL A 395 -15.74 -3.88 1.39
CA VAL A 395 -16.16 -2.51 1.05
C VAL A 395 -15.86 -1.60 2.25
N ALA A 396 -15.35 -0.41 1.98
CA ALA A 396 -15.08 0.57 3.02
C ALA A 396 -16.35 0.97 3.78
N ALA A 397 -16.26 1.02 5.11
CA ALA A 397 -17.39 1.38 5.98
C ALA A 397 -17.53 2.89 6.21
N GLY A 398 -17.04 3.72 5.28
CA GLY A 398 -17.06 5.19 5.39
C GLY A 398 -16.15 5.77 6.48
N VAL A 399 -15.16 4.99 6.95
CA VAL A 399 -14.18 5.41 7.95
C VAL A 399 -12.80 4.99 7.46
N PRO A 400 -11.80 5.89 7.45
CA PRO A 400 -10.49 5.56 6.93
C PRO A 400 -9.63 4.85 7.98
N CYS A 401 -8.39 4.53 7.61
CA CYS A 401 -7.51 3.77 8.48
C CYS A 401 -7.12 4.59 9.72
N GLN A 402 -6.96 3.95 10.88
CA GLN A 402 -6.40 4.62 12.07
C GLN A 402 -4.97 5.14 11.87
N ASN A 403 -4.25 4.56 10.90
CA ASN A 403 -2.89 4.97 10.52
C ASN A 403 -2.89 6.09 9.47
N SER A 404 -4.05 6.69 9.16
CA SER A 404 -4.12 7.80 8.21
C SER A 404 -3.50 9.08 8.79
N GLY A 405 -3.24 10.06 7.92
CA GLY A 405 -2.73 11.38 8.32
C GLY A 405 -1.23 11.59 8.11
N ILE A 406 -0.55 10.65 7.44
CA ILE A 406 0.76 10.94 6.86
C ILE A 406 0.60 11.63 5.50
N GLY A 407 -0.51 11.39 4.79
CA GLY A 407 -0.86 12.03 3.50
C GLY A 407 -1.38 13.47 3.60
N GLY A 408 -1.59 14.00 4.82
CA GLY A 408 -2.14 15.34 5.05
C GLY A 408 -3.64 15.34 5.38
N PRO A 409 -4.23 16.53 5.61
CA PRO A 409 -5.63 16.69 5.96
C PRO A 409 -6.55 16.24 4.82
N SER A 410 -7.70 15.67 5.16
CA SER A 410 -8.79 15.45 4.21
C SER A 410 -9.56 16.74 3.94
N HIS A 411 -10.37 16.77 2.89
CA HIS A 411 -11.25 17.90 2.60
C HIS A 411 -12.34 18.14 3.66
N HIS A 412 -12.60 17.18 4.55
CA HIS A 412 -13.48 17.34 5.71
C HIS A 412 -12.76 17.77 6.99
N SER A 413 -11.42 17.82 6.98
CA SER A 413 -10.65 18.21 8.15
C SER A 413 -10.84 19.71 8.42
N THR A 414 -11.32 20.05 9.62
CA THR A 414 -11.57 21.44 10.04
C THR A 414 -10.43 22.01 10.90
N ASP A 415 -9.60 21.15 11.45
CA ASP A 415 -8.53 21.48 12.39
C ASP A 415 -7.48 20.37 12.47
N ILE A 416 -6.45 20.56 13.28
CA ILE A 416 -5.35 19.60 13.43
C ILE A 416 -5.78 18.25 14.05
N ILE A 417 -6.85 18.23 14.86
CA ILE A 417 -7.38 16.99 15.46
C ILE A 417 -8.00 16.11 14.37
N THR A 418 -8.77 16.73 13.48
CA THR A 418 -9.43 16.07 12.36
C THR A 418 -8.54 15.89 11.13
N SER A 419 -7.33 16.44 11.14
CA SER A 419 -6.33 16.30 10.06
C SER A 419 -5.43 15.07 10.19
N ASN A 420 -5.40 14.42 11.35
CA ASN A 420 -4.46 13.34 11.68
C ASN A 420 -5.18 12.07 12.14
N GLY A 421 -4.48 10.93 12.09
CA GLY A 421 -5.04 9.65 12.51
C GLY A 421 -6.23 9.27 11.64
N GLN A 422 -7.30 8.78 12.24
CA GLN A 422 -8.48 8.32 11.50
C GLN A 422 -9.28 9.45 10.80
N GLN A 423 -8.97 10.74 11.00
CA GLN A 423 -9.62 11.86 10.28
C GLN A 423 -11.17 11.87 10.30
N GLY A 424 -11.80 11.22 11.29
CA GLY A 424 -13.25 11.08 11.35
C GLY A 424 -13.80 10.02 10.37
N GLY A 425 -14.93 10.31 9.76
CA GLY A 425 -15.57 9.47 8.74
C GLY A 425 -16.29 10.33 7.72
N ILE A 426 -16.75 9.72 6.63
CA ILE A 426 -17.52 10.40 5.59
C ILE A 426 -18.79 11.00 6.24
N PRO A 427 -19.08 12.30 6.04
CA PRO A 427 -20.31 12.92 6.52
C PRO A 427 -21.55 12.17 6.02
N MET A 428 -22.58 12.06 6.86
CA MET A 428 -23.78 11.28 6.54
C MET A 428 -24.51 11.79 5.29
N GLU A 429 -24.44 13.09 5.03
CA GLU A 429 -24.97 13.75 3.84
C GLU A 429 -24.25 13.38 2.53
N GLU A 430 -23.01 12.89 2.62
CA GLU A 430 -22.18 12.50 1.47
C GLU A 430 -22.09 10.98 1.29
N MET A 431 -22.55 10.20 2.27
CA MET A 431 -22.53 8.73 2.21
C MET A 431 -23.21 8.14 0.97
N GLY A 432 -24.18 8.83 0.36
CA GLY A 432 -24.82 8.36 -0.88
C GLY A 432 -23.92 8.39 -2.12
N GLN A 433 -22.80 9.11 -2.07
CA GLN A 433 -21.84 9.22 -3.18
C GLN A 433 -20.81 8.09 -3.20
N TYR A 434 -20.66 7.37 -2.08
CA TYR A 434 -19.74 6.25 -1.89
C TYR A 434 -20.51 4.92 -2.05
#